data_AF-A0A522U599-F1
#
_entry.id   AF-A0A522U599-F1
#
_cell.length_a   1.000
_cell.length_b   1.000
_cell.length_c   1.000
_cell.angle_alpha   90.00
_cell.angle_beta   90.00
_cell.angle_gamma   90.00
#
_symmetry.space_group_name_H-M   'P 1'
#
loop_
_entity.id
_entity.type
_entity.pdbx_description
1 polymer ?
#
loop_
_entity_poly.entity_id
_entity_poly.type
_entity_poly.pdbx_seq_one_letter_code
_entity_poly.pdbx_strand_id
1 'polypeptide(L)'
;MPSRVAAQRIRKAIALINSVADGAGDEEITPTEIAEAIRDCLELGEVDQVANVRRYLGEALDAVSDGMPADFVAMTLYAALGALQEGGSAA
;
A
#
# COMPACT_ATOMS: atom_id res chain seq x y z
N MET A 1 -9.18 13.90 11.95
CA MET A 1 -9.58 13.10 10.77
C MET A 1 -8.64 11.91 10.68
N PRO A 2 -9.05 10.76 11.24
CA PRO A 2 -8.23 9.55 11.30
C PRO A 2 -7.73 9.13 9.91
N SER A 3 -8.57 8.98 8.87
CA SER A 3 -8.18 8.45 7.53
C SER A 3 -7.00 9.14 6.80
N ARG A 4 -6.55 10.32 7.28
CA ARG A 4 -5.40 11.03 6.74
C ARG A 4 -4.08 10.30 7.00
N VAL A 5 -3.94 9.60 8.12
CA VAL A 5 -2.70 8.91 8.49
C VAL A 5 -2.53 7.65 7.66
N ALA A 6 -3.55 6.80 7.55
CA ALA A 6 -3.50 5.64 6.66
C ALA A 6 -3.28 6.04 5.21
N ALA A 7 -3.94 7.09 4.72
CA ALA A 7 -3.73 7.57 3.36
C ALA A 7 -2.29 8.06 3.14
N GLN A 8 -1.63 8.64 4.15
CA GLN A 8 -0.23 9.02 4.04
C GLN A 8 0.71 7.80 4.04
N ARG A 9 0.44 6.79 4.87
CA ARG A 9 1.27 5.57 4.91
C ARG A 9 1.16 4.79 3.60
N ILE A 10 -0.05 4.61 3.07
CA ILE A 10 -0.27 3.95 1.77
C ILE A 10 0.43 4.73 0.64
N ARG A 11 0.35 6.08 0.63
CA ARG A 11 1.10 6.89 -0.36
C ARG A 11 2.61 6.71 -0.27
N LYS A 12 3.16 6.57 0.94
CA LYS A 12 4.60 6.30 1.11
C LYS A 12 4.98 4.92 0.59
N ALA A 13 4.15 3.89 0.83
CA ALA A 13 4.36 2.56 0.29
C ALA A 13 4.33 2.55 -1.25
N ILE A 14 3.36 3.25 -1.86
CA ILE A 14 3.29 3.44 -3.32
C ILE A 14 4.57 4.11 -3.85
N ALA A 15 5.04 5.17 -3.20
CA ALA A 15 6.27 5.86 -3.63
C ALA A 15 7.50 4.94 -3.59
N LEU A 16 7.63 4.13 -2.55
CA LEU A 16 8.69 3.13 -2.43
C LEU A 16 8.65 2.12 -3.59
N ILE A 17 7.47 1.59 -3.90
CA ILE A 17 7.30 0.60 -4.98
C ILE A 17 7.58 1.21 -6.35
N ASN A 18 7.10 2.43 -6.59
CA ASN A 18 7.37 3.13 -7.85
C ASN A 18 8.86 3.42 -8.01
N SER A 19 9.61 3.73 -6.94
CA SER A 19 11.06 3.87 -7.05
C SER A 19 11.76 2.56 -7.44
N VAL A 20 11.21 1.39 -7.07
CA VAL A 20 11.71 0.09 -7.53
C VAL A 20 11.41 -0.10 -9.01
N ALA A 21 10.18 0.19 -9.45
CA ALA A 21 9.76 0.05 -10.83
C ALA A 21 10.56 0.96 -11.78
N ASP A 22 10.81 2.20 -11.36
CA ASP A 22 11.53 3.21 -12.14
C ASP A 22 13.06 3.01 -12.09
N GLY A 23 13.58 2.06 -11.29
CA GLY A 23 15.01 1.93 -11.01
C GLY A 23 15.61 3.19 -10.40
N ALA A 24 14.77 3.98 -9.71
CA ALA A 24 15.09 5.30 -9.21
C ALA A 24 15.68 5.20 -7.80
N GLY A 25 16.95 4.79 -7.71
CA GLY A 25 17.69 4.74 -6.46
C GLY A 25 19.05 4.07 -6.64
N ASP A 26 20.08 4.58 -5.97
CA ASP A 26 21.37 3.89 -5.86
C ASP A 26 21.28 2.67 -4.89
N GLU A 27 20.19 2.59 -4.12
CA GLU A 27 19.93 1.55 -3.13
C GLU A 27 18.96 0.50 -3.69
N GLU A 28 19.36 -0.77 -3.60
CA GLU A 28 18.55 -1.91 -4.05
C GLU A 28 17.41 -2.16 -3.05
N ILE A 29 16.20 -1.71 -3.38
CA ILE A 29 15.02 -1.98 -2.56
C ILE A 29 14.61 -3.44 -2.73
N THR A 30 14.59 -4.16 -1.63
CA THR A 30 14.27 -5.59 -1.59
C THR A 30 12.75 -5.84 -1.50
N PRO A 31 12.27 -7.01 -1.97
CA PRO A 31 10.88 -7.42 -1.76
C PRO A 31 10.47 -7.42 -0.27
N THR A 32 11.40 -7.70 0.64
CA THR A 32 11.16 -7.69 2.08
C THR A 32 10.78 -6.29 2.58
N GLU A 33 11.48 -5.25 2.13
CA GLU A 33 11.20 -3.86 2.51
C GLU A 33 9.84 -3.40 1.99
N ILE A 34 9.46 -3.84 0.78
CA ILE A 34 8.12 -3.60 0.23
C ILE A 34 7.07 -4.29 1.11
N ALA A 35 7.29 -5.56 1.47
CA ALA A 35 6.39 -6.31 2.33
C ALA A 35 6.26 -5.68 3.73
N GLU A 36 7.34 -5.14 4.30
CA GLU A 36 7.31 -4.38 5.54
C GLU A 36 6.49 -3.11 5.43
N ALA A 37 6.68 -2.32 4.37
CA ALA A 37 5.89 -1.10 4.15
C ALA A 37 4.38 -1.38 4.03
N ILE A 38 3.99 -2.51 3.43
CA ILE A 38 2.59 -2.94 3.33
C ILE A 38 2.07 -3.44 4.68
N ARG A 39 2.85 -4.24 5.42
CA ARG A 39 2.51 -4.70 6.78
C ARG A 39 2.29 -3.54 7.74
N ASP A 40 3.14 -2.52 7.68
CA ASP A 40 2.98 -1.28 8.46
C ASP A 40 1.65 -0.58 8.17
N CYS A 41 1.13 -0.67 6.94
CA CYS A 41 -0.18 -0.13 6.61
C CYS A 41 -1.31 -0.98 7.23
N LEU A 42 -1.16 -2.30 7.25
CA LEU A 42 -2.15 -3.24 7.84
C LEU A 42 -2.28 -3.09 9.36
N GLU A 43 -1.26 -2.58 10.05
CA GLU A 43 -1.29 -2.32 11.49
C GLU A 43 -2.08 -1.06 11.88
N LEU A 44 -2.50 -0.24 10.89
CA LEU A 44 -3.27 0.97 11.15
C LEU A 44 -4.74 0.62 11.43
N GLY A 45 -5.23 0.94 12.63
CA GLY A 45 -6.63 0.68 13.01
C GLY A 45 -7.70 1.37 12.15
N GLU A 46 -7.31 2.28 11.26
CA GLU A 46 -8.18 2.90 10.24
C GLU A 46 -8.51 1.95 9.08
N VAL A 47 -7.60 1.03 8.78
CA VAL A 47 -7.76 0.03 7.71
C VAL A 47 -8.93 -0.91 8.00
N ASP A 48 -9.17 -1.19 9.28
CA ASP A 48 -10.29 -2.03 9.71
C ASP A 48 -11.63 -1.29 9.70
N GLN A 49 -11.63 0.04 9.60
CA GLN A 49 -12.84 0.87 9.62
C GLN A 49 -13.44 1.10 8.23
N VAL A 50 -12.67 0.87 7.17
CA VAL A 50 -13.10 1.09 5.79
C VAL A 50 -13.12 -0.21 5.02
N ALA A 51 -14.29 -0.53 4.46
CA ALA A 51 -14.49 -1.74 3.68
C ALA A 51 -13.47 -1.85 2.54
N ASN A 52 -13.02 -3.07 2.28
CA ASN A 52 -12.07 -3.43 1.22
C ASN A 52 -10.63 -2.92 1.34
N VAL A 53 -10.31 -1.92 2.18
CA VAL A 53 -8.92 -1.44 2.33
C VAL A 53 -8.00 -2.55 2.83
N ARG A 54 -8.40 -3.26 3.89
CA ARG A 54 -7.65 -4.42 4.43
C ARG A 54 -7.44 -5.51 3.38
N ARG A 55 -8.47 -5.76 2.56
CA ARG A 55 -8.42 -6.76 1.49
C ARG A 55 -7.37 -6.37 0.46
N TYR A 56 -7.41 -5.14 -0.06
CA TYR A 56 -6.44 -4.69 -1.05
C TYR A 56 -5.01 -4.67 -0.51
N LEU A 57 -4.80 -4.28 0.75
CA LEU A 57 -3.48 -4.35 1.37
C LEU A 57 -2.98 -5.81 1.52
N GLY A 58 -3.87 -6.75 1.83
CA GLY A 58 -3.55 -8.18 1.84
C GLY A 58 -3.18 -8.70 0.45
N GLU A 59 -3.96 -8.37 -0.57
CA GLU A 59 -3.69 -8.73 -1.97
C GLU A 59 -2.33 -8.15 -2.44
N ALA A 60 -1.98 -6.94 -2.00
CA ALA A 60 -0.67 -6.35 -2.32
C ALA A 60 0.49 -7.10 -1.63
N LEU A 61 0.30 -7.55 -0.39
CA LEU A 61 1.30 -8.33 0.34
C LEU A 61 1.50 -9.73 -0.25
N ASP A 62 0.40 -10.39 -0.64
CA ASP A 62 0.44 -11.68 -1.34
C ASP A 62 1.17 -11.53 -2.68
N ALA A 63 0.88 -10.47 -3.44
CA ALA A 63 1.55 -10.18 -4.70
C ALA A 63 3.07 -10.00 -4.56
N VAL A 64 3.53 -9.30 -3.52
CA VAL A 64 4.97 -9.18 -3.22
C VAL A 64 5.58 -10.55 -2.91
N SER A 65 4.87 -11.36 -2.13
CA SER A 65 5.32 -12.72 -1.75
C SER A 65 5.39 -13.67 -2.95
N ASP A 66 4.48 -13.50 -3.91
CA ASP A 66 4.42 -14.26 -5.17
C ASP A 66 5.45 -13.79 -6.21
N GLY A 67 6.20 -12.73 -5.92
CA GLY A 67 7.18 -12.16 -6.86
C GLY A 67 6.55 -11.42 -8.03
N MET A 68 5.34 -10.88 -7.84
CA MET A 68 4.65 -10.09 -8.87
C MET A 68 5.42 -8.78 -9.16
N PRO A 69 5.30 -8.23 -10.38
CA PRO A 69 5.94 -6.97 -10.74
C PRO A 69 5.54 -5.81 -9.83
N ALA A 70 6.47 -4.88 -9.57
CA ALA A 70 6.23 -3.70 -8.75
C ALA A 70 5.00 -2.89 -9.21
N ASP A 71 4.79 -2.74 -10.53
CA ASP A 71 3.61 -2.05 -11.08
C ASP A 71 2.28 -2.69 -10.64
N PHE A 72 2.23 -4.02 -10.57
CA PHE A 72 1.04 -4.74 -10.12
C PHE A 72 0.79 -4.49 -8.63
N VAL A 73 1.84 -4.53 -7.81
CA VAL A 73 1.75 -4.23 -6.38
C VAL A 73 1.29 -2.77 -6.17
N ALA A 74 1.86 -1.82 -6.92
CA ALA A 74 1.49 -0.41 -6.88
C ALA A 74 0.01 -0.22 -7.26
N MET A 75 -0.47 -0.88 -8.32
CA MET A 75 -1.86 -0.83 -8.74
C MET A 75 -2.82 -1.26 -7.61
N THR A 76 -2.50 -2.36 -6.91
CA THR A 76 -3.32 -2.84 -5.79
C THR A 76 -3.31 -1.86 -4.61
N LEU A 77 -2.18 -1.19 -4.34
CA LEU A 77 -2.13 -0.13 -3.33
C LEU A 77 -2.89 1.14 -3.73
N TYR A 78 -2.94 1.48 -5.02
CA TYR A 78 -3.82 2.56 -5.51
C TYR A 78 -5.30 2.21 -5.27
N ALA A 79 -5.71 0.96 -5.43
CA ALA A 79 -7.06 0.51 -5.10
C ALA A 79 -7.36 0.65 -3.60
N ALA A 80 -6.40 0.30 -2.72
CA ALA A 80 -6.50 0.51 -1.28
C ALA A 80 -6.66 2.00 -0.93
N LEU A 81 -5.88 2.87 -1.58
CA LEU A 81 -5.96 4.31 -1.39
C LEU A 81 -7.30 4.89 -1.85
N GLY A 82 -7.81 4.44 -3.00
CA GLY A 82 -9.12 4.83 -3.52
C GLY A 82 -10.25 4.45 -2.56
N ALA A 83 -10.28 3.20 -2.10
CA ALA A 83 -11.27 2.74 -1.12
C ALA A 83 -11.22 3.53 0.19
N LEU A 84 -10.03 3.88 0.67
CA LEU A 84 -9.86 4.70 1.87
C LEU A 84 -10.39 6.13 1.68
N GLN A 85 -10.20 6.72 0.49
CA GLN A 85 -10.71 8.04 0.16
C GLN A 85 -12.24 8.06 0.01
N GLU A 86 -12.81 7.04 -0.64
CA GLU A 86 -14.26 6.89 -0.79
C GLU A 86 -14.93 6.69 0.57
N GLY A 87 -14.40 5.81 1.42
CA GLY A 87 -14.92 5.58 2.77
C GLY A 87 -14.77 6.79 3.70
N GLY A 88 -13.70 7.58 3.54
CA GLY A 88 -13.50 8.83 4.28
C GLY A 88 -14.36 10.00 3.81
N SER A 89 -14.88 9.96 2.58
CA SER A 89 -15.79 10.98 2.04
C SER A 89 -17.27 10.69 2.36
N ALA A 90 -17.59 9.46 2.78
CA ALA A 90 -18.93 9.03 3.16
C ALA A 90 -19.22 9.14 4.67
N ALA A 91 -18.22 9.55 5.48
CA ALA A 91 -18.27 9.64 6.95
C ALA A 91 -18.43 11.07 7.47
#